data_AF-A0A5N7MJN0-F1
#
_entry.id   AF-A0A5N7MJN0-F1
#
_cell.length_a   1.000
_cell.length_b   1.000
_cell.length_c   1.000
_cell.angle_alpha   90.00
_cell.angle_beta   90.00
_cell.angle_gamma   90.00
#
_symmetry.space_group_name_H-M   'P 1'
#
loop_
_entity.id
_entity.type
_entity.pdbx_description
1 polymer ?
#
loop_
_entity_poly.entity_id
_entity_poly.type
_entity_poly.pdbx_seq_one_letter_code
_entity_poly.pdbx_strand_id
1 'polypeptide(L)'
;MNGKAQTLSVSPTDPRSAEKAFIQATLTATALSADNPEASNAFSRLLWALGSSPSLDDVGQLAERWIETIEETGPVGSVDPKELVEVLLIGAEAYMGPMAQHPVCRH
;
A
#
# COMPACT_ATOMS: atom_id res chain seq x y z
N MET A 1 35.61 -23.65 -0.32
CA MET A 1 34.77 -22.48 -0.65
C MET A 1 33.45 -23.00 -1.16
N ASN A 2 32.41 -23.02 -0.32
CA ASN A 2 31.06 -23.47 -0.70
C ASN A 2 30.17 -22.23 -0.82
N GLY A 3 29.96 -21.76 -2.05
CA GLY A 3 28.98 -20.73 -2.36
C GLY A 3 27.58 -21.33 -2.33
N LYS A 4 26.85 -21.13 -1.24
CA LYS A 4 25.43 -21.46 -1.22
C LYS A 4 24.69 -20.43 -2.05
N ALA A 5 24.11 -20.91 -3.15
CA ALA A 5 23.08 -20.22 -3.90
C ALA A 5 22.04 -19.69 -2.91
N GLN A 6 21.89 -18.36 -2.88
CA GLN A 6 20.79 -17.71 -2.20
C GLN A 6 19.55 -17.99 -3.02
N THR A 7 18.85 -19.05 -2.67
CA THR A 7 17.45 -19.26 -3.05
C THR A 7 16.71 -18.03 -2.52
N LEU A 8 16.33 -17.13 -3.43
CA LEU A 8 15.33 -16.08 -3.20
C LEU A 8 14.00 -16.78 -2.93
N SER A 9 13.90 -17.40 -1.75
CA SER A 9 12.62 -17.76 -1.16
C SER A 9 12.03 -16.44 -0.67
N VAL A 10 11.23 -15.81 -1.52
CA VAL A 10 10.20 -14.88 -1.05
C VAL A 10 9.26 -15.74 -0.21
N SER A 11 9.61 -15.91 1.06
CA SER A 11 8.77 -16.51 2.07
C SER A 11 7.47 -15.71 2.15
N PRO A 12 6.33 -16.35 2.46
CA PRO A 12 5.07 -15.64 2.64
C PRO A 12 5.31 -14.49 3.61
N THR A 13 5.02 -13.29 3.15
CA THR A 13 5.31 -12.00 3.75
C THR A 13 5.10 -12.06 5.25
N ASP A 14 6.18 -11.94 6.03
CA ASP A 14 6.08 -11.82 7.48
C ASP A 14 5.15 -10.63 7.77
N PRO A 15 4.01 -10.82 8.48
CA PRO A 15 2.99 -9.78 8.60
C PRO A 15 3.53 -8.52 9.28
N ARG A 16 4.58 -8.62 10.11
CA ARG A 16 5.25 -7.43 10.67
C ARG A 16 6.09 -6.70 9.63
N SER A 17 6.65 -7.42 8.67
CA SER A 17 7.37 -6.79 7.54
C SER A 17 6.40 -6.09 6.60
N ALA A 18 5.22 -6.66 6.36
CA ALA A 18 4.14 -6.02 5.60
C ALA A 18 3.60 -4.78 6.31
N GLU A 19 3.31 -4.87 7.61
CA GLU A 19 2.85 -3.74 8.42
C GLU A 19 3.87 -2.61 8.44
N LYS A 20 5.15 -2.93 8.67
CA LYS A 20 6.21 -1.92 8.65
C LYS A 20 6.31 -1.25 7.29
N ALA A 21 6.24 -2.01 6.19
CA ALA A 21 6.25 -1.49 4.84
C ALA A 21 5.03 -0.60 4.57
N PHE A 22 3.84 -1.01 5.02
CA PHE A 22 2.60 -0.23 4.93
C PHE A 22 2.71 1.12 5.65
N ILE A 23 3.19 1.11 6.90
CA ILE A 23 3.38 2.33 7.70
C ILE A 23 4.39 3.24 7.00
N GLN A 24 5.49 2.69 6.50
CA GLN A 24 6.53 3.46 5.82
C GLN A 24 6.03 4.06 4.50
N ALA A 25 5.28 3.30 3.71
CA ALA A 25 4.64 3.77 2.48
C ALA A 25 3.61 4.86 2.77
N THR A 26 2.80 4.69 3.81
CA THR A 26 1.80 5.68 4.24
C THR A 26 2.45 7.01 4.61
N LEU A 27 3.52 6.98 5.40
CA LEU A 27 4.26 8.18 5.79
C LEU A 27 4.89 8.86 4.57
N THR A 28 5.46 8.07 3.66
CA THR A 28 6.09 8.58 2.44
C THR A 28 5.05 9.23 1.52
N ALA A 29 3.92 8.56 1.27
CA ALA A 29 2.81 9.09 0.47
C ALA A 29 2.18 10.34 1.10
N THR A 30 2.09 10.41 2.43
CA THR A 30 1.65 11.62 3.14
C THR A 30 2.62 12.77 2.93
N ALA A 31 3.93 12.52 3.02
CA ALA A 31 4.96 13.53 2.77
C ALA A 31 4.96 14.01 1.31
N LEU A 32 4.83 13.09 0.35
CA LEU A 32 4.67 13.40 -1.07
C LEU A 32 3.45 14.29 -1.34
N SER A 33 2.38 14.07 -0.58
CA SER A 33 1.12 14.79 -0.74
C SER A 33 1.05 16.10 0.04
N ALA A 34 2.00 16.39 0.93
CA ALA A 34 1.90 17.49 1.91
C ALA A 34 1.81 18.88 1.24
N ASP A 35 2.50 19.05 0.12
CA ASP A 35 2.53 20.30 -0.64
C ASP A 35 1.40 20.39 -1.70
N ASN A 36 0.62 19.32 -1.90
CA ASN A 36 -0.50 19.32 -2.83
C ASN A 36 -1.82 18.90 -2.14
N PRO A 37 -2.78 19.82 -1.96
CA PRO A 37 -4.03 19.53 -1.27
C PRO A 37 -4.92 18.51 -2.03
N GLU A 38 -4.81 18.46 -3.36
CA GLU A 38 -5.53 17.48 -4.18
C GLU A 38 -4.95 16.07 -4.01
N ALA A 39 -3.62 15.93 -4.00
CA ALA A 39 -2.93 14.68 -3.72
C ALA A 39 -3.23 14.21 -2.30
N SER A 40 -3.21 15.11 -1.31
CA SER A 40 -3.56 14.81 0.08
C SER A 40 -5.00 14.31 0.21
N ASN A 41 -5.93 14.91 -0.53
CA ASN A 41 -7.33 14.47 -0.55
C ASN A 41 -7.48 13.10 -1.24
N ALA A 42 -6.84 12.90 -2.40
CA ALA A 42 -6.85 11.62 -3.11
C ALA A 42 -6.26 10.49 -2.24
N PHE A 43 -5.14 10.76 -1.58
CA PHE A 43 -4.48 9.82 -0.67
C PHE A 43 -5.35 9.48 0.55
N SER A 44 -5.99 10.48 1.16
CA SER A 44 -6.89 10.26 2.29
C SER A 44 -8.09 9.39 1.91
N ARG A 45 -8.63 9.58 0.70
CA ARG A 45 -9.70 8.73 0.16
C ARG A 45 -9.23 7.31 -0.11
N LEU A 46 -8.00 7.13 -0.62
CA LEU A 46 -7.38 5.82 -0.80
C LEU A 46 -7.23 5.10 0.54
N LEU A 47 -6.69 5.74 1.58
CA LEU A 47 -6.58 5.14 2.92
C LEU A 47 -7.95 4.78 3.52
N TRP A 48 -8.94 5.66 3.36
CA TRP A 48 -10.30 5.40 3.82
C TRP A 48 -10.92 4.21 3.08
N ALA A 49 -10.69 4.11 1.77
CA ALA A 49 -11.10 2.99 0.96
C ALA A 49 -10.43 1.70 1.44
N LEU A 50 -9.11 1.67 1.62
CA LEU A 50 -8.42 0.50 2.17
C LEU A 50 -9.05 0.05 3.49
N GLY A 51 -9.41 0.98 4.39
CA GLY A 51 -10.04 0.69 5.69
C GLY A 51 -11.52 0.31 5.68
N SER A 52 -12.27 0.67 4.63
CA SER A 52 -13.74 0.53 4.60
C SER A 52 -14.25 -0.65 3.76
N SER A 53 -13.36 -1.50 3.23
CA SER A 53 -13.70 -2.60 2.29
C SER A 53 -14.65 -2.21 1.14
N PRO A 54 -14.34 -1.17 0.33
CA PRO A 54 -14.99 -0.93 -0.94
C PRO A 54 -14.55 -1.96 -1.98
N SER A 55 -15.09 -1.86 -3.19
CA SER A 55 -14.67 -2.72 -4.29
C SER A 55 -13.19 -2.49 -4.63
N LEU A 56 -12.48 -3.53 -5.08
CA LEU A 56 -11.10 -3.40 -5.56
C LEU A 56 -11.00 -2.38 -6.72
N ASP A 57 -12.08 -2.22 -7.48
CA ASP A 57 -12.21 -1.23 -8.56
C ASP A 57 -12.17 0.21 -8.03
N ASP A 58 -12.93 0.51 -6.97
CA ASP A 58 -12.88 1.81 -6.29
C ASP A 58 -11.48 2.13 -5.75
N VAL A 59 -10.82 1.14 -5.14
CA VAL A 59 -9.44 1.28 -4.63
C VAL A 59 -8.48 1.57 -5.78
N GLY A 60 -8.60 0.84 -6.90
CA GLY A 60 -7.79 1.05 -8.10
C GLY A 60 -7.96 2.44 -8.69
N GLN A 61 -9.20 2.92 -8.85
CA GLN A 61 -9.49 4.27 -9.36
C GLN A 61 -8.93 5.37 -8.45
N LEU A 62 -9.03 5.21 -7.13
CA LEU A 62 -8.47 6.18 -6.17
C LEU A 62 -6.95 6.18 -6.17
N ALA A 63 -6.33 5.01 -6.32
CA ALA A 63 -4.89 4.87 -6.40
C ALA A 63 -4.32 5.49 -7.69
N GLU A 64 -4.94 5.21 -8.84
CA GLU A 64 -4.57 5.80 -10.13
C GLU A 64 -4.68 7.33 -10.09
N ARG A 65 -5.76 7.85 -9.51
CA ARG A 65 -5.95 9.30 -9.35
C ARG A 65 -4.89 9.93 -8.46
N TRP A 66 -4.49 9.28 -7.36
CA TRP A 66 -3.41 9.79 -6.52
C TRP A 66 -2.07 9.80 -7.26
N ILE A 67 -1.75 8.71 -7.99
CA ILE A 67 -0.56 8.62 -8.83
C ILE A 67 -0.53 9.76 -9.85
N GLU A 68 -1.62 9.96 -10.59
CA GLU A 68 -1.75 11.04 -11.59
C GLU A 68 -1.47 12.42 -10.97
N THR A 69 -2.08 12.72 -9.81
CA THR A 69 -1.86 14.01 -9.14
C THR A 69 -0.40 14.21 -8.68
N ILE A 70 0.27 13.14 -8.22
CA ILE A 70 1.69 13.20 -7.84
C ILE A 70 2.59 13.33 -9.08
N GLU A 71 2.28 12.65 -10.18
CA GLU A 71 3.03 12.78 -11.44
C GLU A 71 2.86 14.18 -12.05
N GLU A 72 1.66 14.77 -12.00
CA GLU A 72 1.38 16.12 -12.51
C GLU A 72 2.04 17.24 -11.69
N THR A 73 2.22 17.03 -10.38
CA THR A 73 2.92 18.00 -9.52
C THR A 73 4.44 17.98 -9.68
N GLY A 74 4.96 17.05 -10.47
CA GLY A 74 6.37 16.82 -10.69
C GLY A 74 6.93 15.80 -9.70
N PRO A 75 7.86 14.93 -10.12
CA PRO A 75 8.37 13.84 -9.28
C PRO A 75 9.01 14.42 -8.03
N VAL A 76 8.37 14.20 -6.89
CA VAL A 76 8.94 14.55 -5.58
C VAL A 76 9.98 13.48 -5.22
N GLY A 77 11.17 13.62 -5.82
CA GLY A 77 12.34 12.78 -5.54
C GLY A 77 12.41 11.46 -6.32
N SER A 78 13.12 10.48 -5.75
CA SER A 78 13.40 9.16 -6.36
C SER A 78 12.34 8.10 -6.07
N VAL A 79 11.18 8.50 -5.54
CA VAL A 79 10.14 7.56 -5.09
C VAL A 79 9.10 7.41 -6.18
N ASP A 80 8.84 6.17 -6.59
CA ASP A 80 7.83 5.87 -7.58
C ASP A 80 6.45 5.74 -6.91
N PRO A 81 5.45 6.57 -7.29
CA PRO A 81 4.14 6.52 -6.66
C PRO A 81 3.42 5.19 -6.91
N LYS A 82 3.72 4.49 -8.02
CA LYS A 82 3.12 3.16 -8.29
C LYS A 82 3.64 2.12 -7.31
N GLU A 83 4.95 2.14 -7.04
CA GLU A 83 5.56 1.26 -6.04
C GLU A 83 4.97 1.49 -4.64
N LEU A 84 4.73 2.76 -4.27
CA LEU A 84 4.07 3.09 -3.00
C LEU A 84 2.65 2.54 -2.91
N VAL A 85 1.86 2.68 -3.97
CA VAL A 85 0.51 2.11 -4.04
C VAL A 85 0.54 0.60 -3.90
N GLU A 86 1.46 -0.09 -4.57
CA GLU A 86 1.58 -1.55 -4.48
C GLU A 86 1.87 -1.99 -3.04
N VAL A 87 2.80 -1.31 -2.36
CA VAL A 87 3.10 -1.58 -0.94
C VAL A 87 1.91 -1.29 -0.05
N LEU A 88 1.14 -0.23 -0.32
CA LEU A 88 -0.09 0.10 0.42
C LEU A 88 -1.16 -0.97 0.26
N LEU A 89 -1.35 -1.51 -0.94
CA LEU A 89 -2.33 -2.57 -1.22
C LEU A 89 -1.94 -3.88 -0.52
N ILE A 90 -0.71 -4.33 -0.73
CA ILE A 90 -0.18 -5.56 -0.10
C ILE A 90 -0.22 -5.42 1.44
N GLY A 91 0.15 -4.25 1.94
CA GLY A 91 0.14 -3.93 3.36
C GLY A 91 -1.26 -3.89 3.95
N ALA A 92 -2.23 -3.30 3.25
CA ALA A 92 -3.63 -3.28 3.67
C ALA A 92 -4.24 -4.69 3.68
N GLU A 93 -3.95 -5.51 2.67
CA GLU A 93 -4.38 -6.92 2.65
C GLU A 93 -3.76 -7.72 3.81
N ALA A 94 -2.47 -7.50 4.13
CA ALA A 94 -1.83 -8.17 5.26
C ALA A 94 -2.34 -7.67 6.62
N TYR A 95 -2.68 -6.39 6.73
CA TYR A 95 -3.18 -5.75 7.95
C TYR A 95 -4.66 -6.08 8.21
N MET A 96 -5.49 -6.14 7.17
CA MET A 96 -6.95 -6.34 7.28
C MET A 96 -7.41 -7.77 6.96
N GLY A 97 -6.60 -8.53 6.21
CA GLY A 97 -6.85 -9.93 5.86
C GLY A 97 -7.08 -10.90 7.03
N PRO A 98 -6.43 -10.76 8.22
CA PRO A 98 -6.70 -11.70 9.31
C PRO A 98 -8.07 -11.51 9.97
N MET A 99 -8.80 -10.40 9.75
CA MET A 99 -10.18 -10.26 10.25
C MET A 99 -11.26 -10.85 9.33
N ALA A 100 -10.98 -11.03 8.04
CA ALA A 100 -11.90 -11.69 7.11
C ALA A 100 -11.86 -13.22 7.20
N GLN A 101 -10.83 -13.79 7.84
CA GLN A 101 -10.68 -15.22 8.10
C GLN A 101 -10.90 -15.59 9.57
N HIS A 102 -11.88 -14.98 10.25
CA HIS A 102 -12.52 -15.67 11.36
C HIS A 102 -13.47 -16.72 10.76
N PRO A 103 -13.13 -18.02 10.74
CA PRO A 103 -14.14 -19.03 10.51
C PRO A 103 -15.15 -18.88 11.65
N VAL A 104 -16.29 -18.29 11.35
CA VAL A 104 -17.51 -18.53 12.12
C VAL A 104 -17.58 -20.04 12.27
N CYS A 105 -17.41 -20.50 13.52
CA CYS A 105 -17.35 -21.89 13.89
C CYS A 105 -18.44 -22.65 13.16
N ARG A 106 -18.01 -23.52 12.26
CA ARG A 106 -18.83 -24.51 11.59
C ARG A 106 -19.17 -25.57 12.65
N HIS A 107 -20.36 -25.50 13.24
CA HIS A 107 -21.28 -26.61 13.52
C HIS A 107 -22.47 -26.18 14.37
#